data_AF-A0A1E4K3Q1-F1
#
_entry.id   AF-A0A1E4K3Q1-F1
#
_cell.length_a   1.000
_cell.length_b   1.000
_cell.length_c   1.000
_cell.angle_alpha   90.00
_cell.angle_beta   90.00
_cell.angle_gamma   90.00
#
_symmetry.space_group_name_H-M   'P 1'
#
loop_
_entity.id
_entity.type
_entity.pdbx_description
1 polymer ?
#
loop_
_entity_poly.entity_id
_entity_poly.type
_entity_poly.pdbx_seq_one_letter_code
_entity_poly.pdbx_strand_id
1 'polypeptide(L)'
;MFGGSVIATKVAMFDVADYTGEIVSDLFGEDSYFADSEAFWTTQMAEVEKQADFYRDSGWTDVIIMARGAYFDSWDYERCPKKKGGKIFVTISHRGEVAFHEGYITTKEARQRAKGAAGADTPKPVRPEVSAALGSYVDLHRHAAVRASLLSDTGVALRMMVAHAIVGSPLWRVDVEKQRAVSDAITESVEVSASEAAFDTKRREVLALLGFDPEAPTVTGGYDGDHGVAGLFARLAALSDEAVMRILPVVMGETLAVGSAEVDYLGELIGTDMRTCWQDDAVLPELIRDKQLLGAVVAEVAGADVAEANAGATTKVQRGILVDCLSGSNGRAQVNGWLPKWFAFPPSGYTARGGIGCVERSERIAPLLAPAQVEDEPEMREAA
;
A
#
# COMPACT_ATOMS: atom_id res chain seq x y z
N MET A 1 -14.33 -24.99 37.99
CA MET A 1 -13.65 -24.71 36.71
C MET A 1 -12.92 -23.39 36.87
N PHE A 2 -11.58 -23.43 36.93
CA PHE A 2 -10.74 -22.25 37.12
C PHE A 2 -10.72 -21.41 35.84
N GLY A 3 -11.38 -20.26 35.86
CA GLY A 3 -11.51 -19.35 34.71
C GLY A 3 -10.80 -18.00 34.88
N GLY A 4 -9.91 -17.86 35.86
CA GLY A 4 -9.03 -16.70 36.02
C GLY A 4 -7.59 -17.07 35.68
N SER A 5 -6.83 -16.14 35.11
CA SER A 5 -5.39 -16.33 34.84
C SER A 5 -4.67 -16.71 36.14
N VAL A 6 -4.21 -17.95 36.23
CA VAL A 6 -3.59 -18.48 37.46
C VAL A 6 -2.22 -17.83 37.67
N ILE A 7 -1.95 -17.32 38.87
CA ILE A 7 -0.69 -16.69 39.26
C ILE A 7 0.07 -17.63 40.18
N ALA A 8 1.25 -18.08 39.75
CA ALA A 8 2.06 -19.03 40.50
C ALA A 8 2.78 -18.34 41.68
N THR A 9 2.93 -19.02 42.80
CA THR A 9 3.63 -18.46 43.98
C THR A 9 5.09 -18.12 43.70
N LYS A 10 5.73 -18.83 42.78
CA LYS A 10 7.13 -18.61 42.37
C LYS A 10 7.44 -17.25 41.75
N VAL A 11 6.41 -16.50 41.32
CA VAL A 11 6.61 -15.15 40.75
C VAL A 11 6.48 -14.02 41.78
N ALA A 12 6.18 -14.37 43.04
CA ALA A 12 6.08 -13.40 44.11
C ALA A 12 7.43 -12.73 44.39
N MET A 13 7.41 -11.41 44.56
CA MET A 13 8.57 -10.63 45.03
C MET A 13 8.67 -10.59 46.56
N PHE A 14 7.65 -11.09 47.27
CA PHE A 14 7.59 -11.21 48.72
C PHE A 14 7.80 -12.67 49.15
N ASP A 15 8.16 -12.87 50.42
CA ASP A 15 8.22 -14.21 51.01
C ASP A 15 6.79 -14.78 51.11
N VAL A 16 6.57 -15.92 50.47
CA VAL A 16 5.28 -16.61 50.44
C VAL A 16 4.87 -17.09 51.83
N ALA A 17 5.82 -17.32 52.75
CA ALA A 17 5.51 -17.68 54.13
C ALA A 17 4.84 -16.55 54.92
N ASP A 18 5.11 -15.30 54.55
CA ASP A 18 4.54 -14.10 55.17
C ASP A 18 3.21 -13.68 54.50
N TYR A 19 2.80 -14.38 53.44
CA TYR A 19 1.55 -14.12 52.74
C TYR A 19 0.35 -14.66 53.52
N THR A 20 -0.60 -13.77 53.86
CA THR A 20 -1.76 -14.12 54.67
C THR A 20 -2.96 -14.63 53.86
N GLY A 21 -2.89 -14.62 52.53
CA GLY A 21 -3.95 -15.08 51.64
C GLY A 21 -3.88 -16.57 51.33
N GLU A 22 -4.96 -17.13 50.78
CA GLU A 22 -5.04 -18.56 50.46
C GLU A 22 -4.15 -18.94 49.26
N ILE A 23 -3.44 -20.07 49.40
CA ILE A 23 -2.58 -20.67 48.38
C ILE A 23 -3.10 -22.08 48.08
N VAL A 24 -3.30 -22.36 46.79
CA VAL A 24 -3.75 -23.65 46.29
C VAL A 24 -2.56 -24.37 45.67
N SER A 25 -2.28 -25.59 46.11
CA SER A 25 -1.25 -26.45 45.50
C SER A 25 -1.88 -27.45 44.54
N ASP A 26 -1.13 -27.89 43.54
CA ASP A 26 -1.55 -29.00 42.69
C ASP A 26 -1.61 -30.33 43.46
N LEU A 27 -2.18 -31.36 42.82
CA LEU A 27 -2.42 -32.68 43.42
C LEU A 27 -1.13 -33.42 43.82
N PHE A 28 0.03 -32.98 43.34
CA PHE A 28 1.33 -33.59 43.59
C PHE A 28 2.22 -32.71 44.47
N GLY A 29 1.78 -31.51 44.81
CA GLY A 29 2.50 -30.51 45.60
C GLY A 29 3.69 -29.87 44.88
N GLU A 30 3.75 -29.97 43.55
CA GLU A 30 4.91 -29.50 42.76
C GLU A 30 4.80 -28.01 42.39
N ASP A 31 3.60 -27.56 41.99
CA ASP A 31 3.29 -26.14 41.78
C ASP A 31 2.22 -25.63 42.76
N SER A 32 2.40 -24.38 43.22
CA SER A 32 1.43 -23.66 44.06
C SER A 32 1.04 -22.32 43.44
N TYR A 33 -0.18 -21.88 43.71
CA TYR A 33 -0.82 -20.72 43.09
C TYR A 33 -1.60 -19.90 44.11
N PHE A 34 -1.68 -18.58 43.89
CA PHE A 34 -2.50 -17.69 44.73
C PHE A 34 -3.98 -17.83 44.37
N ALA A 35 -4.84 -17.98 45.39
CA ALA A 35 -6.29 -18.10 45.18
C ALA A 35 -6.96 -16.75 44.85
N ASP A 36 -6.40 -15.65 45.37
CA ASP A 36 -6.89 -14.29 45.16
C ASP A 36 -5.86 -13.43 44.41
N SER A 37 -6.20 -13.08 43.17
CA SER A 37 -5.33 -12.27 42.32
C SER A 37 -5.23 -10.81 42.78
N GLU A 38 -6.27 -10.24 43.38
CA GLU A 38 -6.28 -8.83 43.80
C GLU A 38 -5.43 -8.64 45.05
N ALA A 39 -5.54 -9.58 46.00
CA ALA A 39 -4.67 -9.63 47.17
C ALA A 39 -3.19 -9.85 46.79
N PHE A 40 -2.92 -10.72 45.82
CA PHE A 40 -1.58 -10.87 45.25
C PHE A 40 -1.07 -9.55 44.66
N TRP A 41 -1.83 -8.90 43.77
CA TRP A 41 -1.37 -7.68 43.09
C TRP A 41 -1.13 -6.52 44.06
N THR A 42 -1.95 -6.39 45.10
CA THR A 42 -1.75 -5.39 46.15
C THR A 42 -0.40 -5.60 46.86
N THR A 43 -0.11 -6.84 47.24
CA THR A 43 1.13 -7.20 47.95
C THR A 43 2.34 -7.08 47.01
N GLN A 44 2.22 -7.55 45.78
CA GLN A 44 3.28 -7.52 44.76
C GLN A 44 3.66 -6.08 44.41
N MET A 45 2.69 -5.19 44.18
CA MET A 45 2.97 -3.79 43.83
C MET A 45 3.58 -3.01 45.00
N ALA A 46 3.22 -3.34 46.24
CA ALA A 46 3.86 -2.74 47.42
C ALA A 46 5.35 -3.06 47.48
N GLU A 47 5.75 -4.31 47.20
CA GLU A 47 7.17 -4.68 47.12
C GLU A 47 7.87 -4.09 45.89
N VAL A 48 7.18 -3.96 44.74
CA VAL A 48 7.72 -3.26 43.56
C VAL A 48 8.03 -1.80 43.88
N GLU A 49 7.11 -1.09 44.54
CA GLU A 49 7.33 0.32 44.88
C GLU A 49 8.44 0.48 45.92
N LYS A 50 8.47 -0.39 46.94
CA LYS A 50 9.56 -0.43 47.93
C LYS A 50 10.93 -0.66 47.28
N GLN A 51 11.00 -1.56 46.30
CA GLN A 51 12.23 -1.79 45.55
C GLN A 51 12.57 -0.61 44.63
N ALA A 52 11.57 0.05 44.04
CA ALA A 52 11.75 1.26 43.24
C ALA A 52 12.30 2.42 44.09
N ASP A 53 11.76 2.62 45.30
CA ASP A 53 12.24 3.61 46.27
C ASP A 53 13.67 3.32 46.71
N PHE A 54 14.00 2.05 46.99
CA PHE A 54 15.38 1.65 47.27
C PHE A 54 16.34 2.06 46.14
N TYR A 55 15.93 1.89 44.88
CA TYR A 55 16.75 2.32 43.75
C TYR A 55 16.87 3.85 43.62
N ARG A 56 15.79 4.59 43.84
CA ARG A 56 15.80 6.06 43.85
C ARG A 56 16.75 6.57 44.95
N ASP A 57 16.63 6.06 46.16
CA ASP A 57 17.47 6.40 47.31
C ASP A 57 18.93 6.00 47.10
N SER A 58 19.16 4.91 46.37
CA SER A 58 20.51 4.49 45.98
C SER A 58 21.14 5.45 44.95
N GLY A 59 20.43 6.45 44.43
CA GLY A 59 20.95 7.48 43.51
C GLY A 59 20.79 7.14 42.03
N TRP A 60 19.80 6.32 41.66
CA TRP A 60 19.43 6.15 40.26
C TRP A 60 18.69 7.39 39.76
N THR A 61 18.90 7.77 38.49
CA THR A 61 18.34 9.03 37.96
C THR A 61 16.82 9.00 37.86
N ASP A 62 16.26 7.83 37.55
CA ASP A 62 14.81 7.62 37.48
C ASP A 62 14.49 6.13 37.54
N VAL A 63 13.30 5.78 38.03
CA VAL A 63 12.76 4.42 38.05
C VAL A 63 11.35 4.44 37.48
N ILE A 64 11.21 3.85 36.30
CA ILE A 64 10.00 3.89 35.49
C ILE A 64 9.31 2.54 35.59
N ILE A 65 8.20 2.50 36.32
CA ILE A 65 7.33 1.33 36.41
C ILE A 65 6.40 1.33 35.20
N MET A 66 6.54 0.32 34.34
CA MET A 66 5.76 0.22 33.12
C MET A 66 4.36 -0.32 33.41
N ALA A 67 3.40 -0.02 32.52
CA ALA A 67 2.06 -0.59 32.62
C ALA A 67 2.12 -2.13 32.56
N ARG A 68 1.22 -2.78 33.30
CA ARG A 68 1.13 -4.25 33.30
C ARG A 68 0.88 -4.78 31.88
N GLY A 69 1.74 -5.69 31.43
CA GLY A 69 1.72 -6.26 30.08
C GLY A 69 2.61 -5.53 29.07
N ALA A 70 3.20 -4.39 29.42
CA ALA A 70 4.16 -3.71 28.56
C ALA A 70 5.51 -4.45 28.57
N TYR A 71 6.11 -4.58 27.38
CA TYR A 71 7.40 -5.25 27.19
C TYR A 71 8.56 -4.25 27.18
N PHE A 72 9.73 -4.72 27.62
CA PHE A 72 10.99 -4.00 27.46
C PHE A 72 11.67 -4.45 26.18
N ASP A 73 11.37 -3.75 25.10
CA ASP A 73 11.96 -4.00 23.79
C ASP A 73 13.40 -3.51 23.74
N SER A 74 14.37 -4.43 23.95
CA SER A 74 15.78 -4.09 24.13
C SER A 74 16.43 -3.27 23.00
N TRP A 75 15.82 -3.21 21.80
CA TRP A 75 16.27 -2.37 20.67
C TRP A 75 15.87 -0.88 20.80
N ASP A 76 14.89 -0.54 21.62
CA ASP A 76 14.44 0.84 21.87
C ASP A 76 15.20 1.52 23.02
N TYR A 77 16.15 0.81 23.63
CA TYR A 77 16.96 1.28 24.75
C TYR A 77 18.45 1.03 24.52
N GLU A 78 19.28 1.94 25.01
CA GLU A 78 20.73 1.80 25.03
C GLU A 78 21.24 1.69 26.46
N ARG A 79 22.21 0.80 26.69
CA ARG A 79 22.85 0.63 28.00
C ARG A 79 23.54 1.92 28.42
N CYS A 80 23.14 2.44 29.57
CA CYS A 80 23.72 3.61 30.20
C CYS A 80 23.96 3.34 31.68
N PRO A 81 25.22 3.25 32.14
CA PRO A 81 25.51 3.05 33.56
C PRO A 81 24.91 4.16 34.43
N LYS A 82 24.54 3.81 35.67
CA LYS A 82 24.00 4.74 36.69
C LYS A 82 24.75 6.08 36.78
N LYS A 83 26.08 6.04 36.87
CA LYS A 83 26.95 7.24 36.96
C LYS A 83 26.86 8.17 35.75
N LYS A 84 26.41 7.66 34.60
CA LYS A 84 26.19 8.44 33.37
C LYS A 84 24.73 8.84 33.20
N GLY A 85 23.91 8.76 34.24
CA GLY A 85 22.49 9.13 34.19
C GLY A 85 21.62 8.05 33.56
N GLY A 86 21.94 6.78 33.83
CA GLY A 86 21.08 5.64 33.50
C GLY A 86 19.86 5.57 34.41
N LYS A 87 18.78 5.00 33.89
CA LYS A 87 17.50 4.78 34.56
C LYS A 87 17.24 3.29 34.74
N ILE A 88 16.23 2.96 35.53
CA ILE A 88 15.70 1.60 35.66
C ILE A 88 14.30 1.55 35.06
N PHE A 89 14.05 0.53 34.23
CA PHE A 89 12.71 0.24 33.71
C PHE A 89 12.20 -1.04 34.36
N VAL A 90 11.00 -1.00 34.93
CA VAL A 90 10.39 -2.14 35.63
C VAL A 90 9.26 -2.68 34.78
N THR A 91 9.41 -3.91 34.28
CA THR A 91 8.36 -4.60 33.52
C THR A 91 7.57 -5.53 34.42
N ILE A 92 6.24 -5.52 34.26
CA ILE A 92 5.31 -6.36 35.02
C ILE A 92 4.47 -7.14 34.01
N SER A 93 4.61 -8.45 33.97
CA SER A 93 3.80 -9.30 33.09
C SER A 93 2.37 -9.43 33.60
N HIS A 94 1.43 -9.89 32.76
CA HIS A 94 0.08 -10.22 33.23
C HIS A 94 0.04 -11.40 34.22
N ARG A 95 1.11 -12.18 34.32
CA ARG A 95 1.22 -13.38 35.17
C ARG A 95 1.95 -13.13 36.50
N GLY A 96 2.30 -11.89 36.81
CA GLY A 96 2.93 -11.52 38.09
C GLY A 96 4.45 -11.42 38.07
N GLU A 97 5.11 -11.91 37.02
CA GLU A 97 6.57 -11.78 36.85
C GLU A 97 6.98 -10.31 36.75
N VAL A 98 7.97 -9.92 37.54
CA VAL A 98 8.55 -8.57 37.55
C VAL A 98 10.03 -8.65 37.22
N ALA A 99 10.51 -7.77 36.35
CA ALA A 99 11.93 -7.64 36.04
C ALA A 99 12.38 -6.17 36.07
N PHE A 100 13.55 -5.94 36.66
CA PHE A 100 14.18 -4.62 36.77
C PHE A 100 15.32 -4.53 35.77
N HIS A 101 15.13 -3.71 34.74
CA HIS A 101 16.11 -3.46 33.69
C HIS A 101 16.96 -2.26 34.08
N GLU A 102 18.06 -2.53 34.77
CA GLU A 102 18.95 -1.49 35.26
C GLU A 102 19.90 -0.96 34.21
N GLY A 103 20.17 0.35 34.27
CA GLY A 103 21.24 0.95 33.50
C GLY A 103 20.91 1.11 32.03
N TYR A 104 19.75 1.70 31.76
CA TYR A 104 19.32 2.01 30.40
C TYR A 104 18.85 3.45 30.28
N ILE A 105 18.91 3.96 29.05
CA ILE A 105 18.21 5.16 28.59
C ILE A 105 17.53 4.80 27.27
N THR A 106 16.55 5.58 26.83
CA THR A 106 15.93 5.34 25.52
C THR A 106 16.94 5.62 24.40
N THR A 107 16.82 4.92 23.27
CA THR A 107 17.64 5.16 22.06
C THR A 107 17.56 6.62 21.60
N LYS A 108 16.44 7.31 21.88
CA LYS A 108 16.27 8.75 21.64
C LYS A 108 17.21 9.60 22.51
N GLU A 109 17.32 9.30 23.80
CA GLU A 109 18.22 9.99 24.73
C GLU A 109 19.71 9.69 24.41
N ALA A 110 20.02 8.45 24.02
CA ALA A 110 21.38 8.06 23.68
C ALA A 110 21.90 8.76 22.41
N ARG A 111 21.07 8.87 21.37
CA ARG A 111 21.37 9.65 20.16
C ARG A 111 21.60 11.13 20.44
N GLN A 112 20.87 11.69 21.40
CA GLN A 112 21.07 13.08 21.84
C GLN A 112 22.41 13.26 22.57
N ARG A 113 22.87 12.26 23.33
CA ARG A 113 24.17 12.27 24.03
C ARG A 113 25.37 11.98 23.13
N ALA A 114 25.25 11.07 22.17
CA ALA A 114 26.31 10.75 21.21
C ALA A 114 26.70 11.98 20.37
N LYS A 115 25.72 12.83 20.05
CA LYS A 115 25.96 14.14 19.40
C LYS A 115 26.71 15.15 20.29
N GLY A 116 26.79 14.91 21.61
CA GLY A 116 27.45 15.80 22.57
C GLY A 116 28.77 15.30 23.17
N ALA A 117 29.20 14.04 22.97
CA ALA A 117 30.27 13.39 23.76
C ALA A 117 31.43 12.74 22.96
N ALA A 118 31.89 13.35 21.87
CA ALA A 118 33.08 12.87 21.13
C ALA A 118 34.41 13.37 21.74
N GLY A 119 35.29 12.43 22.16
CA GLY A 119 36.73 12.59 22.43
C GLY A 119 37.42 11.20 22.57
N ALA A 120 38.23 10.73 21.61
CA ALA A 120 39.71 10.74 21.49
C ALA A 120 40.50 9.70 22.35
N ASP A 121 40.39 8.37 22.06
CA ASP A 121 41.52 7.38 22.10
C ASP A 121 41.06 5.89 22.11
N THR A 122 40.80 5.27 20.94
CA THR A 122 40.65 3.79 20.83
C THR A 122 41.32 3.27 19.53
N PRO A 123 42.12 2.16 19.56
CA PRO A 123 42.84 1.66 18.38
C PRO A 123 41.92 0.94 17.39
N LYS A 124 42.16 1.16 16.09
CA LYS A 124 41.21 0.95 15.00
C LYS A 124 41.25 -0.45 14.36
N PRO A 125 40.11 -0.95 13.85
CA PRO A 125 40.03 -2.15 13.00
C PRO A 125 40.98 -2.08 11.79
N VAL A 126 41.53 -3.23 11.39
CA VAL A 126 42.40 -3.37 10.20
C VAL A 126 41.66 -2.84 8.99
N ARG A 127 42.28 -1.86 8.35
CA ARG A 127 41.64 -1.05 7.32
C ARG A 127 41.47 -1.90 6.06
N PRO A 128 40.26 -2.00 5.49
CA PRO A 128 40.09 -2.62 4.19
C PRO A 128 40.95 -1.90 3.15
N GLU A 129 41.50 -2.66 2.19
CA GLU A 129 42.31 -2.18 1.06
C GLU A 129 41.62 -1.00 0.36
N VAL A 130 40.30 -1.12 0.22
CA VAL A 130 39.42 -0.05 -0.18
C VAL A 130 38.71 0.47 1.06
N SER A 131 39.11 1.66 1.52
CA SER A 131 38.32 2.39 2.51
C SER A 131 36.89 2.61 1.98
N ALA A 132 35.89 2.73 2.86
CA ALA A 132 34.52 3.03 2.43
C ALA A 132 34.47 4.25 1.50
N ALA A 133 35.27 5.28 1.77
CA ALA A 133 35.40 6.47 0.93
C ALA A 133 36.00 6.15 -0.46
N LEU A 134 37.03 5.30 -0.53
CA LEU A 134 37.61 4.86 -1.80
C LEU A 134 36.63 3.99 -2.59
N GLY A 135 35.85 3.15 -1.91
CA GLY A 135 34.81 2.32 -2.53
C GLY A 135 33.71 3.19 -3.13
N SER A 136 33.16 4.12 -2.35
CA SER A 136 32.19 5.09 -2.84
C SER A 136 32.74 5.92 -4.00
N TYR A 137 34.01 6.34 -3.94
CA TYR A 137 34.65 7.06 -5.03
C TYR A 137 34.66 6.24 -6.33
N VAL A 138 35.07 4.96 -6.25
CA VAL A 138 35.06 4.04 -7.39
C VAL A 138 33.65 3.83 -7.92
N ASP A 139 32.69 3.53 -7.05
CA ASP A 139 31.30 3.27 -7.44
C ASP A 139 30.67 4.48 -8.13
N LEU A 140 30.92 5.69 -7.62
CA LEU A 140 30.43 6.93 -8.21
C LEU A 140 31.02 7.20 -9.60
N HIS A 141 32.32 6.96 -9.79
CA HIS A 141 32.98 7.12 -11.09
C HIS A 141 32.51 6.08 -12.11
N ARG A 142 32.35 4.82 -11.68
CA ARG A 142 31.78 3.76 -12.53
C ARG A 142 30.36 4.09 -12.94
N HIS A 143 29.53 4.51 -11.99
CA HIS A 143 28.17 4.96 -12.26
C HIS A 143 28.14 6.13 -13.26
N ALA A 144 29.00 7.13 -13.11
CA ALA A 144 29.09 8.25 -14.05
C ALA A 144 29.49 7.81 -15.47
N ALA A 145 30.47 6.91 -15.59
CA ALA A 145 30.91 6.37 -16.88
C ALA A 145 29.83 5.53 -17.58
N VAL A 146 29.11 4.68 -16.83
CA VAL A 146 27.98 3.91 -17.38
C VAL A 146 26.87 4.84 -17.86
N ARG A 147 26.52 5.85 -17.07
CA ARG A 147 25.52 6.85 -17.47
C ARG A 147 25.91 7.60 -18.74
N ALA A 148 27.19 7.95 -18.89
CA ALA A 148 27.68 8.61 -20.11
C ALA A 148 27.62 7.67 -21.33
N SER A 149 28.00 6.41 -21.16
CA SER A 149 27.96 5.41 -22.24
C SER A 149 26.53 5.10 -22.69
N LEU A 150 25.58 5.10 -21.74
CA LEU A 150 24.17 4.81 -22.00
C LEU A 150 23.49 5.88 -22.88
N LEU A 151 24.06 7.09 -22.98
CA LEU A 151 23.50 8.17 -23.81
C LEU A 151 23.41 7.81 -25.29
N SER A 152 24.33 6.97 -25.77
CA SER A 152 24.39 6.54 -27.18
C SER A 152 23.66 5.23 -27.45
N ASP A 153 23.08 4.60 -26.41
CA ASP A 153 22.38 3.32 -26.51
C ASP A 153 20.97 3.43 -25.92
N THR A 154 20.10 4.12 -26.65
CA THR A 154 18.71 4.38 -26.27
C THR A 154 17.89 3.09 -26.16
N GLY A 155 18.26 2.04 -26.92
CA GLY A 155 17.64 0.72 -26.85
C GLY A 155 17.94 -0.01 -25.54
N VAL A 156 19.19 0.05 -25.06
CA VAL A 156 19.56 -0.47 -23.74
C VAL A 156 18.95 0.36 -22.61
N ALA A 157 18.89 1.69 -22.77
CA ALA A 157 18.24 2.56 -21.79
C ALA A 157 16.74 2.24 -21.63
N LEU A 158 16.03 2.03 -22.75
CA LEU A 158 14.63 1.57 -22.75
C LEU A 158 14.49 0.19 -22.11
N ARG A 159 15.39 -0.75 -22.47
CA ARG A 159 15.75 -1.98 -21.74
C ARG A 159 15.58 -1.87 -20.23
N MET A 160 16.42 -1.01 -19.67
CA MET A 160 16.55 -0.83 -18.24
C MET A 160 15.32 -0.14 -17.63
N MET A 161 14.72 0.83 -18.34
CA MET A 161 13.48 1.48 -17.90
C MET A 161 12.35 0.44 -17.76
N VAL A 162 12.14 -0.43 -18.74
CA VAL A 162 11.10 -1.48 -18.66
C VAL A 162 11.39 -2.43 -17.49
N ALA A 163 12.64 -2.83 -17.28
CA ALA A 163 13.00 -3.69 -16.16
C ALA A 163 12.66 -3.06 -14.79
N HIS A 164 12.92 -1.77 -14.64
CA HIS A 164 12.58 -1.03 -13.43
C HIS A 164 11.08 -0.78 -13.27
N ALA A 165 10.34 -0.59 -14.36
CA ALA A 165 8.89 -0.44 -14.29
C ALA A 165 8.23 -1.74 -13.79
N ILE A 166 8.77 -2.89 -14.20
CA ILE A 166 8.27 -4.22 -13.84
C ILE A 166 8.65 -4.61 -12.41
N VAL A 167 9.94 -4.59 -12.04
CA VAL A 167 10.40 -5.09 -10.73
C VAL A 167 10.46 -3.99 -9.66
N GLY A 168 10.51 -2.73 -10.08
CA GLY A 168 10.75 -1.59 -9.21
C GLY A 168 12.23 -1.23 -9.06
N SER A 169 12.50 -0.11 -8.38
CA SER A 169 13.84 0.34 -8.00
C SER A 169 13.81 1.05 -6.64
N PRO A 170 14.92 1.07 -5.89
CA PRO A 170 15.02 1.88 -4.68
C PRO A 170 14.73 3.37 -4.89
N LEU A 171 14.92 3.87 -6.12
CA LEU A 171 14.73 5.28 -6.50
C LEU A 171 13.52 5.52 -7.39
N TRP A 172 12.89 4.47 -7.93
CA TRP A 172 11.71 4.57 -8.77
C TRP A 172 10.66 3.57 -8.27
N ARG A 173 9.56 4.12 -7.74
CA ARG A 173 8.42 3.34 -7.28
C ARG A 173 7.33 3.39 -8.33
N VAL A 174 6.84 2.21 -8.67
CA VAL A 174 5.75 2.00 -9.60
C VAL A 174 4.74 1.14 -8.85
N ASP A 175 3.55 1.69 -8.64
CA ASP A 175 2.45 1.00 -8.00
C ASP A 175 1.49 0.52 -9.07
N VAL A 176 1.11 -0.76 -9.01
CA VAL A 176 -0.01 -1.26 -9.81
C VAL A 176 -1.29 -0.60 -9.32
N GLU A 177 -2.10 -0.13 -10.26
CA GLU A 177 -3.44 0.37 -9.96
C GLU A 177 -4.31 -0.77 -9.42
N LYS A 178 -4.81 -0.59 -8.20
CA LYS A 178 -5.44 -1.67 -7.40
C LYS A 178 -6.89 -1.95 -7.82
N GLN A 179 -7.41 -1.24 -8.83
CA GLN A 179 -8.77 -1.34 -9.36
C GLN A 179 -9.83 -1.53 -8.26
N ARG A 180 -9.76 -0.72 -7.19
CA ARG A 180 -10.67 -0.88 -6.05
C ARG A 180 -12.07 -0.40 -6.39
N ALA A 181 -13.01 -1.32 -6.51
CA ALA A 181 -14.43 -1.01 -6.65
C ALA A 181 -15.13 -0.88 -5.29
N VAL A 182 -16.26 -0.14 -5.28
CA VAL A 182 -17.07 0.11 -4.06
C VAL A 182 -17.91 -1.12 -3.67
N SER A 183 -18.11 -2.08 -4.58
CA SER A 183 -18.83 -3.34 -4.31
C SER A 183 -18.37 -4.45 -5.23
N ASP A 184 -18.49 -5.71 -4.78
CA ASP A 184 -18.12 -6.91 -5.54
C ASP A 184 -18.81 -7.00 -6.91
N ALA A 185 -20.06 -6.57 -7.03
CA ALA A 185 -20.79 -6.53 -8.31
C ALA A 185 -20.13 -5.60 -9.36
N ILE A 186 -19.43 -4.54 -8.92
CA ILE A 186 -18.71 -3.64 -9.82
C ILE A 186 -17.38 -4.27 -10.21
N THR A 187 -16.69 -4.92 -9.28
CA THR A 187 -15.47 -5.69 -9.57
C THR A 187 -15.74 -6.76 -10.62
N GLU A 188 -16.76 -7.60 -10.40
CA GLU A 188 -17.13 -8.68 -11.33
C GLU A 188 -17.50 -8.14 -12.71
N SER A 189 -18.26 -7.05 -12.78
CA SER A 189 -18.62 -6.39 -14.04
C SER A 189 -17.39 -5.88 -14.83
N VAL A 190 -16.38 -5.37 -14.14
CA VAL A 190 -15.13 -4.91 -14.77
C VAL A 190 -14.28 -6.09 -15.22
N GLU A 191 -14.11 -7.11 -14.36
CA GLU A 191 -13.33 -8.32 -14.66
C GLU A 191 -13.84 -9.07 -15.90
N VAL A 192 -15.16 -9.13 -16.11
CA VAL A 192 -15.75 -9.78 -17.29
C VAL A 192 -15.91 -8.86 -18.50
N SER A 193 -15.48 -7.60 -18.40
CA SER A 193 -15.61 -6.63 -19.49
C SER A 193 -14.72 -7.01 -20.69
N ALA A 194 -15.13 -6.62 -21.89
CA ALA A 194 -14.34 -6.92 -23.08
C ALA A 194 -12.98 -6.18 -23.08
N SER A 195 -12.89 -5.03 -22.41
CA SER A 195 -11.63 -4.31 -22.21
C SER A 195 -10.63 -5.12 -21.38
N GLU A 196 -11.06 -5.67 -20.25
CA GLU A 196 -10.18 -6.48 -19.39
C GLU A 196 -9.80 -7.78 -20.09
N ALA A 197 -10.72 -8.45 -20.80
CA ALA A 197 -10.39 -9.63 -21.59
C ALA A 197 -9.33 -9.36 -22.68
N ALA A 198 -9.43 -8.20 -23.36
CA ALA A 198 -8.45 -7.79 -24.37
C ALA A 198 -7.08 -7.47 -23.74
N PHE A 199 -7.08 -6.77 -22.60
CA PHE A 199 -5.85 -6.44 -21.89
C PHE A 199 -5.16 -7.68 -21.33
N ASP A 200 -5.92 -8.59 -20.71
CA ASP A 200 -5.46 -9.86 -20.16
C ASP A 200 -4.85 -10.77 -21.24
N THR A 201 -5.42 -10.76 -22.46
CA THR A 201 -4.80 -11.45 -23.61
C THR A 201 -3.39 -10.92 -23.90
N LYS A 202 -3.19 -9.60 -23.86
CA LYS A 202 -1.87 -8.98 -24.06
C LYS A 202 -0.94 -9.18 -22.87
N ARG A 203 -1.47 -9.18 -21.65
CA ARG A 203 -0.73 -9.56 -20.43
C ARG A 203 -0.11 -10.94 -20.59
N ARG A 204 -0.90 -11.96 -20.95
CA ARG A 204 -0.40 -13.33 -21.14
C ARG A 204 0.67 -13.44 -22.23
N GLU A 205 0.52 -12.73 -23.35
CA GLU A 205 1.56 -12.65 -24.39
C GLU A 205 2.89 -12.11 -23.83
N VAL A 206 2.82 -11.06 -23.00
CA VAL A 206 3.99 -10.43 -22.37
C VAL A 206 4.60 -11.34 -21.28
N LEU A 207 3.79 -11.97 -20.44
CA LEU A 207 4.25 -12.93 -19.43
C LEU A 207 5.04 -14.08 -20.09
N ALA A 208 4.51 -14.64 -21.18
CA ALA A 208 5.20 -15.68 -21.96
C ALA A 208 6.54 -15.19 -22.54
N LEU A 209 6.58 -13.97 -23.07
CA LEU A 209 7.80 -13.36 -23.61
C LEU A 209 8.89 -13.21 -22.53
N LEU A 210 8.49 -12.74 -21.34
CA LEU A 210 9.35 -12.59 -20.18
C LEU A 210 9.72 -13.93 -19.53
N GLY A 211 8.97 -14.99 -19.82
CA GLY A 211 9.13 -16.31 -19.20
C GLY A 211 8.63 -16.35 -17.76
N PHE A 212 7.64 -15.52 -17.44
CA PHE A 212 6.97 -15.50 -16.14
C PHE A 212 5.89 -16.59 -16.08
N ASP A 213 5.32 -16.81 -14.89
CA ASP A 213 4.12 -17.61 -14.71
C ASP A 213 2.99 -17.04 -15.60
N PRO A 214 2.40 -17.83 -16.53
CA PRO A 214 1.31 -17.38 -17.38
C PRO A 214 0.04 -16.98 -16.61
N GLU A 215 -0.12 -17.44 -15.37
CA GLU A 215 -1.26 -17.11 -14.51
C GLU A 215 -0.98 -15.95 -13.54
N ALA A 216 0.17 -15.28 -13.66
CA ALA A 216 0.47 -14.10 -12.86
C ALA A 216 -0.56 -12.99 -13.11
N PRO A 217 -1.13 -12.37 -12.06
CA PRO A 217 -2.21 -11.39 -12.21
C PRO A 217 -1.74 -10.06 -12.79
N THR A 218 -0.43 -9.78 -12.76
CA THR A 218 0.19 -8.56 -13.29
C THR A 218 1.55 -8.87 -13.89
N VAL A 219 1.97 -8.10 -14.89
CA VAL A 219 3.39 -8.08 -15.32
C VAL A 219 4.21 -7.30 -14.30
N THR A 220 3.72 -6.13 -13.91
CA THR A 220 4.36 -5.25 -12.92
C THR A 220 4.29 -5.85 -11.52
N GLY A 221 5.35 -5.68 -10.74
CA GLY A 221 5.54 -6.33 -9.44
C GLY A 221 5.85 -7.82 -9.52
N GLY A 222 5.78 -8.44 -10.70
CA GLY A 222 6.06 -9.85 -10.93
C GLY A 222 7.53 -10.08 -11.28
N TYR A 223 8.23 -10.89 -10.46
CA TYR A 223 9.52 -11.50 -10.79
C TYR A 223 9.90 -12.54 -9.72
N ASP A 224 10.15 -13.79 -10.10
CA ASP A 224 10.40 -14.92 -9.19
C ASP A 224 11.87 -15.38 -9.14
N GLY A 225 12.78 -14.69 -9.84
CA GLY A 225 14.18 -15.06 -9.94
C GLY A 225 15.10 -14.48 -8.84
N ASP A 226 16.17 -15.20 -8.52
CA ASP A 226 17.17 -14.85 -7.49
C ASP A 226 17.98 -13.56 -7.78
N HIS A 227 17.79 -12.93 -8.94
CA HIS A 227 18.66 -11.87 -9.46
C HIS A 227 17.99 -10.49 -9.63
N GLY A 228 16.73 -10.33 -9.20
CA GLY A 228 15.96 -9.09 -9.30
C GLY A 228 15.99 -8.42 -10.70
N VAL A 229 16.06 -7.09 -10.72
CA VAL A 229 16.13 -6.27 -11.96
C VAL A 229 17.22 -6.73 -12.92
N ALA A 230 18.37 -7.20 -12.40
CA ALA A 230 19.49 -7.63 -13.25
C ALA A 230 19.14 -8.89 -14.06
N GLY A 231 18.44 -9.84 -13.45
CA GLY A 231 18.00 -11.04 -14.15
C GLY A 231 16.88 -10.77 -15.16
N LEU A 232 15.94 -9.87 -14.85
CA LEU A 232 14.94 -9.42 -15.82
C LEU A 232 15.57 -8.64 -16.97
N PHE A 233 16.53 -7.75 -16.69
CA PHE A 233 17.23 -7.00 -17.73
C PHE A 233 17.98 -7.94 -18.69
N ALA A 234 18.63 -8.99 -18.19
CA ALA A 234 19.28 -9.98 -19.05
C ALA A 234 18.29 -10.65 -20.03
N ARG A 235 17.06 -10.90 -19.57
CA ARG A 235 15.96 -11.41 -20.43
C ARG A 235 15.55 -10.37 -21.47
N LEU A 236 15.31 -9.12 -21.07
CA LEU A 236 14.92 -8.04 -21.97
C LEU A 236 16.01 -7.67 -22.99
N ALA A 237 17.29 -7.77 -22.60
CA ALA A 237 18.44 -7.54 -23.48
C ALA A 237 18.52 -8.56 -24.62
N ALA A 238 17.96 -9.75 -24.44
CA ALA A 238 17.89 -10.78 -25.48
C ALA A 238 16.70 -10.61 -26.44
N LEU A 239 15.76 -9.70 -26.14
CA LEU A 239 14.59 -9.43 -26.99
C LEU A 239 14.90 -8.40 -28.07
N SER A 240 14.19 -8.45 -29.20
CA SER A 240 14.21 -7.39 -30.21
C SER A 240 13.56 -6.11 -29.69
N ASP A 241 13.90 -4.96 -30.28
CA ASP A 241 13.27 -3.68 -29.93
C ASP A 241 11.75 -3.73 -30.11
N GLU A 242 11.28 -4.36 -31.19
CA GLU A 242 9.85 -4.57 -31.44
C GLU A 242 9.17 -5.35 -30.31
N ALA A 243 9.81 -6.42 -29.82
CA ALA A 243 9.28 -7.22 -28.72
C ALA A 243 9.25 -6.42 -27.41
N VAL A 244 10.25 -5.58 -27.15
CA VAL A 244 10.30 -4.68 -25.98
C VAL A 244 9.21 -3.61 -26.05
N MET A 245 8.98 -3.03 -27.24
CA MET A 245 7.92 -2.04 -27.47
C MET A 245 6.52 -2.62 -27.22
N ARG A 246 6.32 -3.92 -27.39
CA ARG A 246 5.04 -4.59 -27.04
C ARG A 246 4.80 -4.75 -25.54
N ILE A 247 5.85 -4.72 -24.72
CA ILE A 247 5.74 -4.84 -23.25
C ILE A 247 5.27 -3.52 -22.64
N LEU A 248 5.75 -2.40 -23.19
CA LEU A 248 5.51 -1.05 -22.68
C LEU A 248 4.02 -0.68 -22.46
N PRO A 249 3.09 -0.90 -23.41
CA PRO A 249 1.68 -0.53 -23.20
C PRO A 249 1.00 -1.34 -22.09
N VAL A 250 1.40 -2.60 -21.87
CA VAL A 250 0.86 -3.42 -20.78
C VAL A 250 1.35 -2.90 -19.43
N VAL A 251 2.65 -2.63 -19.31
CA VAL A 251 3.21 -2.05 -18.07
C VAL A 251 2.61 -0.67 -17.78
N MET A 252 2.42 0.17 -18.80
CA MET A 252 1.76 1.47 -18.62
C MET A 252 0.30 1.31 -18.20
N GLY A 253 -0.45 0.38 -18.80
CA GLY A 253 -1.85 0.12 -18.42
C GLY A 253 -2.01 -0.35 -16.98
N GLU A 254 -1.13 -1.22 -16.49
CA GLU A 254 -1.17 -1.71 -15.10
C GLU A 254 -0.80 -0.65 -14.07
N THR A 255 -0.11 0.42 -14.48
CA THR A 255 0.48 1.42 -13.58
C THR A 255 -0.15 2.79 -13.74
N LEU A 256 -1.21 2.89 -14.55
CA LEU A 256 -1.98 4.10 -14.76
C LEU A 256 -3.04 4.26 -13.65
N ALA A 257 -2.96 5.35 -12.91
CA ALA A 257 -3.87 5.60 -11.78
C ALA A 257 -5.33 5.76 -12.26
N VAL A 258 -6.26 5.06 -11.59
CA VAL A 258 -7.71 5.16 -11.88
C VAL A 258 -8.22 6.56 -11.52
N GLY A 259 -9.06 7.11 -12.40
CA GLY A 259 -9.67 8.43 -12.20
C GLY A 259 -8.68 9.59 -12.28
N SER A 260 -7.55 9.39 -12.94
CA SER A 260 -6.53 10.40 -13.20
C SER A 260 -6.86 11.21 -14.47
N ALA A 261 -6.21 12.37 -14.63
CA ALA A 261 -6.42 13.23 -15.81
C ALA A 261 -5.79 12.59 -17.06
N GLU A 262 -4.77 11.77 -16.87
CA GLU A 262 -4.04 11.01 -17.86
C GLU A 262 -4.94 9.99 -18.56
N VAL A 263 -5.82 9.31 -17.82
CA VAL A 263 -6.82 8.39 -18.40
C VAL A 263 -7.79 9.15 -19.31
N ASP A 264 -8.34 10.27 -18.82
CA ASP A 264 -9.30 11.07 -19.60
C ASP A 264 -8.63 11.64 -20.87
N TYR A 265 -7.38 12.08 -20.75
CA TYR A 265 -6.59 12.61 -21.87
C TYR A 265 -6.27 11.53 -22.92
N LEU A 266 -5.77 10.38 -22.49
CA LEU A 266 -5.45 9.27 -23.39
C LEU A 266 -6.70 8.73 -24.08
N GLY A 267 -7.83 8.62 -23.34
CA GLY A 267 -9.10 8.18 -23.90
C GLY A 267 -9.59 9.07 -25.04
N GLU A 268 -9.50 10.39 -24.87
CA GLU A 268 -9.89 11.35 -25.90
C GLU A 268 -8.87 11.41 -27.05
N LEU A 269 -7.57 11.41 -26.75
CA LEU A 269 -6.48 11.45 -27.74
C LEU A 269 -6.49 10.23 -28.68
N ILE A 270 -6.72 9.03 -28.12
CA ILE A 270 -6.70 7.77 -28.87
C ILE A 270 -8.05 7.53 -29.58
N GLY A 271 -9.11 8.25 -29.20
CA GLY A 271 -10.45 8.08 -29.75
C GLY A 271 -11.14 6.82 -29.25
N THR A 272 -11.01 6.54 -27.95
CA THR A 272 -11.60 5.34 -27.31
C THR A 272 -13.13 5.36 -27.42
N ASP A 273 -13.71 4.34 -28.05
CA ASP A 273 -15.17 4.13 -28.08
C ASP A 273 -15.62 3.08 -27.05
N MET A 274 -16.19 3.55 -25.94
CA MET A 274 -16.66 2.67 -24.87
C MET A 274 -17.77 1.71 -25.29
N ARG A 275 -18.47 1.94 -26.42
CA ARG A 275 -19.51 1.02 -26.92
C ARG A 275 -18.96 -0.36 -27.30
N THR A 276 -17.67 -0.46 -27.61
CA THR A 276 -17.05 -1.74 -27.97
C THR A 276 -16.73 -2.59 -26.76
N CYS A 277 -16.73 -2.02 -25.55
CA CYS A 277 -16.23 -2.69 -24.37
C CYS A 277 -17.08 -2.53 -23.10
N TRP A 278 -18.17 -1.76 -23.16
CA TRP A 278 -19.09 -1.56 -22.06
C TRP A 278 -20.53 -1.93 -22.45
N GLN A 279 -21.15 -2.78 -21.63
CA GLN A 279 -22.56 -3.13 -21.66
C GLN A 279 -22.98 -3.57 -20.25
N ASP A 280 -24.04 -2.98 -19.70
CA ASP A 280 -24.57 -3.36 -18.39
C ASP A 280 -26.06 -3.03 -18.28
N ASP A 281 -26.87 -4.07 -18.06
CA ASP A 281 -28.32 -4.01 -17.86
C ASP A 281 -28.75 -4.35 -16.43
N ALA A 282 -27.80 -4.67 -15.55
CA ALA A 282 -28.07 -5.15 -14.20
C ALA A 282 -27.58 -4.17 -13.12
N VAL A 283 -26.30 -3.77 -13.16
CA VAL A 283 -25.68 -3.01 -12.06
C VAL A 283 -25.99 -1.52 -12.18
N LEU A 284 -25.82 -0.93 -13.37
CA LEU A 284 -26.02 0.49 -13.63
C LEU A 284 -27.45 0.95 -13.30
N PRO A 285 -28.53 0.27 -13.74
CA PRO A 285 -29.88 0.69 -13.38
C PRO A 285 -30.11 0.70 -11.87
N GLU A 286 -29.53 -0.26 -11.12
CA GLU A 286 -29.63 -0.35 -9.67
C GLU A 286 -28.93 0.81 -8.93
N LEU A 287 -27.84 1.32 -9.50
CA LEU A 287 -27.07 2.41 -8.94
C LEU A 287 -27.72 3.79 -9.16
N ILE A 288 -28.53 3.96 -10.20
CA ILE A 288 -29.23 5.23 -10.46
C ILE A 288 -30.41 5.37 -9.48
N ARG A 289 -30.17 6.04 -8.35
CA ARG A 289 -31.16 6.29 -7.29
C ARG A 289 -31.84 7.66 -7.42
N ASP A 290 -31.19 8.63 -8.03
CA ASP A 290 -31.75 9.97 -8.23
C ASP A 290 -32.87 9.94 -9.28
N LYS A 291 -34.05 10.41 -8.90
CA LYS A 291 -35.25 10.35 -9.76
C LYS A 291 -35.13 11.24 -10.99
N GLN A 292 -34.45 12.40 -10.87
CA GLN A 292 -34.28 13.30 -12.00
C GLN A 292 -33.30 12.73 -13.03
N LEU A 293 -32.17 12.19 -12.57
CA LEU A 293 -31.21 11.49 -13.42
C LEU A 293 -31.85 10.27 -14.08
N LEU A 294 -32.59 9.46 -13.31
CA LEU A 294 -33.27 8.27 -13.82
C LEU A 294 -34.28 8.63 -14.91
N GLY A 295 -35.07 9.69 -14.70
CA GLY A 295 -36.00 10.18 -15.72
C GLY A 295 -35.29 10.62 -17.01
N ALA A 296 -34.14 11.30 -16.90
CA ALA A 296 -33.35 11.70 -18.06
C ALA A 296 -32.76 10.51 -18.83
N VAL A 297 -32.26 9.50 -18.11
CA VAL A 297 -31.76 8.25 -18.70
C VAL A 297 -32.89 7.45 -19.34
N VAL A 298 -34.04 7.32 -18.67
CA VAL A 298 -35.23 6.67 -19.23
C VAL A 298 -35.74 7.41 -20.47
N ALA A 299 -35.65 8.75 -20.52
CA ALA A 299 -36.02 9.49 -21.72
C ALA A 299 -35.10 9.18 -22.92
N GLU A 300 -33.80 8.98 -22.69
CA GLU A 300 -32.85 8.59 -23.75
C GLU A 300 -33.06 7.14 -24.22
N VAL A 301 -33.34 6.23 -23.28
CA VAL A 301 -33.41 4.80 -23.58
C VAL A 301 -34.82 4.37 -24.03
N ALA A 302 -35.86 4.80 -23.32
CA ALA A 302 -37.24 4.41 -23.57
C ALA A 302 -38.05 5.47 -24.36
N GLY A 303 -37.47 6.64 -24.61
CA GLY A 303 -38.12 7.76 -25.31
C GLY A 303 -38.83 8.74 -24.36
N ALA A 304 -38.98 9.98 -24.84
CA ALA A 304 -39.53 11.10 -24.08
C ALA A 304 -40.96 10.83 -23.58
N ASP A 305 -41.83 10.29 -24.43
CA ASP A 305 -43.23 10.00 -24.09
C ASP A 305 -43.35 9.00 -22.93
N VAL A 306 -42.49 7.96 -22.95
CA VAL A 306 -42.46 6.94 -21.88
C VAL A 306 -41.95 7.57 -20.59
N ALA A 307 -40.92 8.41 -20.66
CA ALA A 307 -40.40 9.11 -19.49
C ALA A 307 -41.44 10.07 -18.89
N GLU A 308 -42.15 10.85 -19.71
CA GLU A 308 -43.18 11.79 -19.26
C GLU A 308 -44.36 11.07 -18.62
N ALA A 309 -44.88 10.02 -19.27
CA ALA A 309 -45.96 9.19 -18.73
C ALA A 309 -45.61 8.55 -17.37
N ASN A 310 -44.31 8.32 -17.12
CA ASN A 310 -43.81 7.71 -15.90
C ASN A 310 -43.09 8.69 -14.96
N ALA A 311 -43.17 10.00 -15.21
CA ALA A 311 -42.48 11.01 -14.38
C ALA A 311 -42.95 10.96 -12.91
N GLY A 312 -44.24 10.69 -12.69
CA GLY A 312 -44.83 10.51 -11.36
C GLY A 312 -44.49 9.18 -10.69
N ALA A 313 -44.05 8.17 -11.44
CA ALA A 313 -43.82 6.82 -10.95
C ALA A 313 -42.69 6.74 -9.91
N THR A 314 -42.65 5.65 -9.15
CA THR A 314 -41.57 5.41 -8.20
C THR A 314 -40.24 5.13 -8.93
N THR A 315 -39.12 5.39 -8.28
CA THR A 315 -37.78 5.08 -8.84
C THR A 315 -37.63 3.61 -9.19
N LYS A 316 -38.25 2.70 -8.41
CA LYS A 316 -38.31 1.27 -8.71
C LYS A 316 -38.99 0.98 -10.05
N VAL A 317 -40.11 1.64 -10.33
CA VAL A 317 -40.84 1.45 -11.60
C VAL A 317 -40.03 2.00 -12.77
N GLN A 318 -39.46 3.20 -12.65
CA GLN A 318 -38.63 3.79 -13.70
C GLN A 318 -37.36 2.95 -13.98
N ARG A 319 -36.75 2.37 -12.94
CA ARG A 319 -35.63 1.45 -13.07
C ARG A 319 -36.02 0.17 -13.80
N GLY A 320 -37.19 -0.40 -13.46
CA GLY A 320 -37.73 -1.54 -14.20
C GLY A 320 -37.89 -1.25 -15.69
N ILE A 321 -38.38 -0.05 -16.04
CA ILE A 321 -38.47 0.39 -17.44
C ILE A 321 -37.09 0.44 -18.10
N LEU A 322 -36.08 0.99 -17.42
CA LEU A 322 -34.71 1.04 -17.92
C LEU A 322 -34.14 -0.36 -18.18
N VAL A 323 -34.22 -1.26 -17.18
CA VAL A 323 -33.77 -2.66 -17.31
C VAL A 323 -34.50 -3.36 -18.46
N ASP A 324 -35.82 -3.17 -18.57
CA ASP A 324 -36.64 -3.75 -19.62
C ASP A 324 -36.21 -3.32 -21.02
N CYS A 325 -35.83 -2.05 -21.20
CA CYS A 325 -35.30 -1.57 -22.47
C CYS A 325 -33.88 -2.07 -22.76
N LEU A 326 -33.02 -2.20 -21.75
CA LEU A 326 -31.62 -2.63 -21.94
C LEU A 326 -31.50 -4.14 -22.19
N SER A 327 -32.36 -4.93 -21.57
CA SER A 327 -32.41 -6.40 -21.72
C SER A 327 -33.41 -6.87 -22.79
N GLY A 328 -34.33 -5.98 -23.25
CA GLY A 328 -35.38 -6.33 -24.20
C GLY A 328 -36.53 -7.15 -23.59
N SER A 329 -36.83 -6.97 -22.30
CA SER A 329 -37.87 -7.70 -21.57
C SER A 329 -39.20 -6.95 -21.44
N ASN A 330 -40.21 -7.64 -20.90
CA ASN A 330 -41.55 -7.10 -20.58
C ASN A 330 -42.22 -6.33 -21.73
N GLY A 331 -42.07 -6.84 -22.96
CA GLY A 331 -42.71 -6.30 -24.15
C GLY A 331 -42.03 -5.06 -24.73
N ARG A 332 -40.81 -4.72 -24.29
CA ARG A 332 -40.01 -3.63 -24.86
C ARG A 332 -38.94 -4.18 -25.81
N ALA A 333 -38.65 -3.43 -26.86
CA ALA A 333 -37.54 -3.76 -27.76
C ALA A 333 -36.21 -3.44 -27.07
N GLN A 334 -35.21 -4.31 -27.29
CA GLN A 334 -33.88 -4.09 -26.74
C GLN A 334 -33.21 -2.90 -27.41
N VAL A 335 -32.69 -1.99 -26.59
CA VAL A 335 -31.90 -0.85 -27.04
C VAL A 335 -30.44 -1.26 -27.13
N ASN A 336 -29.88 -1.15 -28.33
CA ASN A 336 -28.48 -1.50 -28.61
C ASN A 336 -27.65 -0.24 -28.84
N GLY A 337 -26.38 -0.25 -28.39
CA GLY A 337 -25.42 0.83 -28.64
C GLY A 337 -25.70 2.15 -27.88
N TRP A 338 -26.65 2.14 -26.94
CA TRP A 338 -26.83 3.25 -26.01
C TRP A 338 -25.60 3.34 -25.10
N LEU A 339 -25.01 4.53 -25.03
CA LEU A 339 -23.89 4.84 -24.17
C LEU A 339 -24.29 5.99 -23.24
N PRO A 340 -24.23 5.79 -21.92
CA PRO A 340 -24.44 6.87 -20.99
C PRO A 340 -23.44 8.03 -21.19
N LYS A 341 -23.89 9.28 -21.07
CA LYS A 341 -23.10 10.51 -21.36
C LYS A 341 -21.72 10.63 -20.66
N TRP A 342 -21.65 10.21 -19.41
CA TRP A 342 -20.44 10.06 -18.57
C TRP A 342 -19.40 9.05 -19.07
N PHE A 343 -19.75 8.09 -19.93
CA PHE A 343 -18.79 7.14 -20.52
C PHE A 343 -18.25 7.59 -21.89
N ALA A 344 -18.71 8.72 -22.43
CA ALA A 344 -18.11 9.28 -23.64
C ALA A 344 -16.77 9.94 -23.34
N PHE A 345 -15.91 10.05 -24.36
CA PHE A 345 -14.71 10.89 -24.34
C PHE A 345 -14.88 11.98 -25.42
N PRO A 346 -15.00 13.27 -25.06
CA PRO A 346 -15.10 13.80 -23.70
C PRO A 346 -16.44 13.45 -23.01
N PRO A 347 -16.46 13.29 -21.68
CA PRO A 347 -17.67 12.98 -20.93
C PRO A 347 -18.60 14.20 -20.79
N SER A 348 -19.89 13.96 -20.61
CA SER A 348 -20.86 15.02 -20.29
C SER A 348 -21.89 14.61 -19.23
N GLY A 349 -22.55 15.61 -18.65
CA GLY A 349 -23.58 15.43 -17.63
C GLY A 349 -25.01 15.33 -18.19
N TYR A 350 -25.89 14.68 -17.44
CA TYR A 350 -27.34 14.63 -17.71
C TYR A 350 -28.10 15.85 -17.17
N THR A 351 -27.50 16.60 -16.25
CA THR A 351 -28.13 17.75 -15.59
C THR A 351 -27.12 18.88 -15.46
N ALA A 352 -27.60 20.12 -15.34
CA ALA A 352 -26.76 21.29 -15.12
C ALA A 352 -26.13 21.38 -13.70
N ARG A 353 -26.35 20.38 -12.83
CA ARG A 353 -25.88 20.40 -11.43
C ARG A 353 -24.36 20.21 -11.28
N GLY A 354 -23.67 19.67 -12.29
CA GLY A 354 -22.24 19.38 -12.20
C GLY A 354 -21.90 18.32 -11.14
N GLY A 355 -20.67 18.38 -10.61
CA GLY A 355 -20.16 17.44 -9.60
C GLY A 355 -19.74 16.08 -10.18
N ILE A 356 -19.38 16.04 -11.46
CA ILE A 356 -19.00 14.82 -12.17
C ILE A 356 -17.49 14.86 -12.40
N GLY A 357 -16.74 14.09 -11.62
CA GLY A 357 -15.27 14.17 -11.60
C GLY A 357 -14.60 13.98 -12.96
N CYS A 358 -15.10 13.10 -13.84
CA CYS A 358 -14.55 12.94 -15.19
C CYS A 358 -14.82 14.15 -16.10
N VAL A 359 -15.98 14.80 -15.98
CA VAL A 359 -16.29 16.04 -16.71
C VAL A 359 -15.36 17.16 -16.26
N GLU A 360 -15.22 17.35 -14.95
CA GLU A 360 -14.35 18.39 -14.39
C GLU A 360 -12.87 18.16 -14.74
N ARG A 361 -12.41 16.91 -14.82
CA ARG A 361 -11.06 16.58 -15.28
C ARG A 361 -10.90 16.83 -16.78
N SER A 362 -11.84 16.36 -17.61
CA SER A 362 -11.85 16.58 -19.06
C SER A 362 -11.82 18.08 -19.40
N GLU A 363 -12.62 18.90 -18.71
CA GLU A 363 -12.59 20.36 -18.87
C GLU A 363 -11.21 20.98 -18.55
N ARG A 364 -10.48 20.45 -17.56
CA ARG A 364 -9.14 20.93 -17.19
C ARG A 364 -8.08 20.57 -18.23
N ILE A 365 -8.21 19.42 -18.88
CA ILE A 365 -7.25 18.94 -19.89
C ILE A 365 -7.61 19.34 -21.31
N ALA A 366 -8.83 19.82 -21.57
CA ALA A 366 -9.30 20.22 -22.90
C ALA A 366 -8.33 21.15 -23.66
N PRO A 367 -7.65 22.13 -23.01
CA PRO A 367 -6.64 22.96 -23.70
C PRO A 367 -5.42 22.19 -24.23
N LEU A 368 -5.12 21.00 -23.67
CA LEU A 368 -3.95 20.18 -24.01
C LEU A 368 -4.16 19.28 -25.25
N LEU A 369 -5.39 19.17 -25.74
CA LEU A 369 -5.74 18.37 -26.92
C LEU A 369 -5.47 19.10 -28.24
N ALA A 370 -5.24 20.42 -28.19
CA ALA A 370 -4.68 21.15 -29.31
C ALA A 370 -3.23 20.69 -29.51
N PRO A 371 -2.80 20.29 -30.73
CA PRO A 371 -1.43 19.90 -30.98
C PRO A 371 -0.50 21.05 -30.57
N ALA A 372 0.45 20.76 -29.68
CA ALA A 372 1.50 21.72 -29.37
C ALA A 372 2.27 22.02 -30.67
N GLN A 373 2.27 23.28 -31.12
CA GLN A 373 3.18 23.70 -32.19
C GLN A 373 4.59 23.71 -31.61
N VAL A 374 5.32 22.62 -31.82
CA VAL A 374 6.76 22.58 -31.58
C VAL A 374 7.40 23.35 -32.74
N GLU A 375 7.74 24.62 -32.50
CA GLU A 375 8.62 25.37 -33.41
C GLU A 375 9.99 24.68 -33.40
N ASP A 376 10.29 23.99 -34.50
CA ASP A 376 11.56 23.35 -34.89
C ASP A 376 12.35 22.64 -33.78
N GLU A 377 12.41 21.31 -33.83
CA GLU A 377 13.34 20.51 -33.03
C GLU A 377 14.77 21.06 -33.22
N PRO A 378 15.43 21.57 -32.16
CA PRO A 378 16.77 22.10 -32.31
C PRO A 378 17.75 20.98 -32.64
N GLU A 379 18.42 21.08 -33.79
CA GLU A 379 19.50 20.16 -34.19
C GLU A 379 20.54 20.04 -33.05
N MET A 380 20.62 18.87 -32.42
CA MET A 380 21.73 18.54 -31.56
C MET A 380 22.99 18.39 -32.40
N ARG A 381 23.89 19.38 -32.32
CA ARG A 381 25.24 19.27 -32.88
C ARG A 381 25.99 18.13 -32.18
N GLU A 382 26.40 17.13 -32.94
CA GLU A 382 27.41 16.17 -32.51
C GLU A 382 28.71 16.93 -32.19
N ALA A 383 29.22 16.74 -30.97
CA ALA A 383 30.51 17.28 -30.56
C ALA A 383 31.63 16.47 -31.24
N ALA A 384 32.50 17.19 -31.95
CA ALA A 384 33.65 16.68 -32.69
C ALA A 384 34.75 16.06 -31.82
#